data_AF-W1W7S6-F1
#
_entry.id   AF-W1W7S6-F1
#
_cell.length_a   1.000
_cell.length_b   1.000
_cell.length_c   1.000
_cell.angle_alpha   90.00
_cell.angle_beta   90.00
_cell.angle_gamma   90.00
#
_symmetry.space_group_name_H-M   'P 1'
#
loop_
_entity.id
_entity.type
_entity.pdbx_description
1 polymer ?
#
loop_
_entity_poly.entity_id
_entity_poly.type
_entity_poly.pdbx_seq_one_letter_code
_entity_poly.pdbx_strand_id
1 'polypeptide(L)'
;MSDTHQLKRGLKNRHVQLLAIGGAIGTGLFLGSGRAIHLAGPSIIFAYLITGIICFFIMRALGELLLSNLNHHSFIDFVEDYLGDRAAFITGWTYWFCWLSLAMADLTAVGLYMQFWIPWLPQ
;
A
#
# COMPACT_ATOMS: atom_id res chain seq x y z
N MET A 1 31.57 -20.20 13.24
CA MET A 1 31.07 -18.86 13.61
C MET A 1 30.17 -18.41 12.48
N SER A 2 28.85 -18.39 12.70
CA SER A 2 27.90 -17.95 11.68
C SER A 2 27.89 -16.41 11.70
N ASP A 3 28.59 -15.79 10.76
CA ASP A 3 28.51 -14.36 10.51
C ASP A 3 27.05 -14.01 10.19
N THR A 4 26.32 -13.55 11.20
CA THR A 4 24.96 -13.06 11.03
C THR A 4 25.10 -11.74 10.30
N HIS A 5 24.86 -11.75 9.00
CA HIS A 5 24.93 -10.58 8.12
C HIS A 5 23.83 -9.58 8.49
N GLN A 6 23.99 -8.88 9.62
CA GLN A 6 23.02 -7.91 10.12
C GLN A 6 22.96 -6.73 9.17
N LEU A 7 21.76 -6.44 8.66
CA LEU A 7 21.50 -5.28 7.81
C LEU A 7 21.87 -4.00 8.57
N LYS A 8 22.72 -3.15 7.96
CA LYS A 8 23.02 -1.84 8.53
C LYS A 8 21.77 -0.96 8.51
N ARG A 9 21.34 -0.50 9.69
CA ARG A 9 20.27 0.50 9.82
C ARG A 9 20.76 1.86 9.31
N GLY A 10 20.56 2.12 8.02
CA GLY A 10 21.01 3.35 7.34
C GLY A 10 19.88 4.25 6.80
N LEU A 11 18.61 3.83 6.93
CA LEU A 11 17.48 4.64 6.46
C LEU A 11 17.32 5.88 7.35
N LYS A 12 17.57 7.04 6.76
CA LYS A 12 17.26 8.35 7.35
C LYS A 12 15.77 8.62 7.23
N ASN A 13 15.23 9.50 8.07
CA ASN A 13 13.82 9.91 8.04
C ASN A 13 13.33 10.30 6.63
N ARG A 14 14.17 11.03 5.87
CA ARG A 14 13.87 11.40 4.48
C ARG A 14 13.69 10.19 3.55
N HIS A 15 14.47 9.12 3.72
CA HIS A 15 14.34 7.91 2.90
C HIS A 15 13.00 7.21 3.19
N VAL A 16 12.61 7.14 4.46
CA VAL A 16 11.33 6.55 4.88
C VAL A 16 10.15 7.36 4.33
N GLN A 17 10.23 8.69 4.39
CA GLN A 17 9.19 9.56 3.82
C GLN A 17 9.09 9.42 2.29
N LEU A 18 10.22 9.33 1.59
CA LEU A 18 10.21 9.09 0.13
C LEU A 18 9.62 7.73 -0.22
N LEU A 19 9.90 6.68 0.56
CA LEU A 19 9.27 5.37 0.40
C LEU A 19 7.75 5.46 0.59
N ALA A 20 7.30 6.18 1.63
CA ALA A 20 5.87 6.35 1.91
C ALA A 20 5.15 7.14 0.80
N ILE A 21 5.74 8.24 0.33
CA ILE A 21 5.19 9.05 -0.78
C ILE A 21 5.16 8.24 -2.07
N GLY A 22 6.25 7.54 -2.39
CA GLY A 22 6.36 6.69 -3.58
C GLY A 22 5.38 5.52 -3.55
N GLY A 23 5.12 4.93 -2.38
CA GLY A 23 4.10 3.88 -2.22
C GLY A 23 2.66 4.40 -2.27
N ALA A 24 2.41 5.62 -1.77
CA ALA A 24 1.07 6.22 -1.77
C ALA A 24 0.63 6.72 -3.16
N ILE A 25 1.58 7.23 -3.97
CA ILE A 25 1.31 7.71 -5.32
C ILE A 25 1.47 6.55 -6.30
N GLY A 26 0.35 5.92 -6.66
CA GLY A 26 0.33 4.75 -7.55
C GLY A 26 -0.74 4.82 -8.64
N THR A 27 -0.98 3.69 -9.28
CA THR A 27 -1.93 3.54 -10.38
C THR A 27 -3.38 3.84 -9.98
N GLY A 28 -3.74 3.67 -8.71
CA GLY A 28 -5.04 4.11 -8.19
C GLY A 28 -5.27 5.62 -8.34
N LEU A 29 -4.24 6.46 -8.16
CA LEU A 29 -4.34 7.91 -8.31
C LEU A 29 -4.34 8.34 -9.79
N PHE A 30 -3.66 7.62 -10.68
CA PHE A 30 -3.57 8.01 -12.10
C PHE A 30 -4.61 7.31 -12.98
N LEU A 31 -4.67 5.99 -12.96
CA LEU A 31 -5.62 5.20 -13.76
C LEU A 31 -7.01 5.19 -13.13
N GLY A 32 -7.06 5.02 -11.80
CA GLY A 32 -8.32 4.97 -11.06
C GLY A 32 -9.06 6.31 -11.01
N SER A 33 -8.34 7.43 -10.89
CA SER A 33 -8.96 8.76 -10.82
C SER A 33 -9.71 9.12 -12.10
N GLY A 34 -9.20 8.78 -13.29
CA GLY A 34 -9.90 9.07 -14.55
C GLY A 34 -11.29 8.44 -14.61
N ARG A 35 -11.40 7.15 -14.21
CA ARG A 35 -12.68 6.44 -14.08
C ARG A 35 -13.57 7.06 -13.00
N ALA A 36 -13.00 7.37 -11.84
CA ALA A 36 -13.74 7.96 -10.73
C ALA A 36 -14.27 9.37 -11.05
N ILE A 37 -13.48 10.21 -11.73
CA ILE A 37 -13.88 11.56 -12.18
C ILE A 37 -15.00 11.45 -13.20
N HIS A 38 -14.92 10.51 -14.15
CA HIS A 38 -15.99 10.29 -15.12
C HIS A 38 -17.31 9.88 -14.46
N LEU A 39 -17.26 9.13 -13.35
CA LEU A 39 -18.45 8.67 -12.62
C LEU A 39 -19.02 9.73 -11.66
N ALA A 40 -18.17 10.41 -10.89
CA ALA A 40 -18.59 11.33 -9.84
C ALA A 40 -18.61 12.82 -10.28
N GLY A 41 -17.94 13.16 -11.38
CA GLY A 41 -17.75 14.54 -11.80
C GLY A 41 -17.00 15.38 -10.76
N PRO A 42 -17.28 16.70 -10.64
CA PRO A 42 -16.63 17.58 -9.68
C PRO A 42 -16.77 17.17 -8.21
N SER A 43 -17.78 16.33 -7.90
CA SER A 43 -18.05 15.87 -6.53
C SER A 43 -17.00 14.89 -5.98
N ILE A 44 -16.11 14.38 -6.83
CA ILE A 44 -15.01 13.48 -6.45
C ILE A 44 -14.12 14.04 -5.33
N ILE A 45 -13.98 15.36 -5.26
CA ILE A 45 -13.19 16.03 -4.21
C ILE A 45 -13.73 15.65 -2.82
N PHE A 46 -15.06 15.61 -2.64
CA PHE A 46 -15.67 15.22 -1.38
C PHE A 46 -15.41 13.74 -1.07
N ALA A 47 -15.48 12.86 -2.07
CA ALA A 47 -15.19 11.44 -1.90
C ALA A 47 -13.74 11.21 -1.45
N TYR A 48 -12.77 11.88 -2.09
CA TYR A 48 -11.36 11.80 -1.69
C TYR A 48 -11.09 12.42 -0.33
N LEU A 49 -11.76 13.53 0.02
CA LEU A 49 -11.59 14.18 1.31
C LEU A 49 -12.11 13.31 2.45
N ILE A 50 -13.30 12.74 2.32
CA ILE A 50 -13.88 11.84 3.32
C ILE A 50 -13.02 10.57 3.46
N THR A 51 -12.65 9.94 2.34
CA THR A 51 -11.81 8.75 2.35
C THR A 51 -10.44 9.04 2.96
N GLY A 52 -9.84 10.18 2.62
CA GLY A 52 -8.55 10.63 3.16
C GLY A 52 -8.57 10.83 4.67
N ILE A 53 -9.64 11.43 5.21
CA ILE A 53 -9.81 11.59 6.66
C ILE A 53 -9.88 10.23 7.35
N ILE A 54 -10.67 9.29 6.81
CA ILE A 54 -10.79 7.94 7.36
C ILE A 54 -9.43 7.22 7.33
N CYS A 55 -8.74 7.26 6.19
CA CYS A 55 -7.40 6.67 6.03
C CYS A 55 -6.38 7.29 7.00
N PHE A 56 -6.45 8.60 7.24
CA PHE A 56 -5.58 9.28 8.20
C PHE A 56 -5.75 8.72 9.62
N PHE A 57 -6.98 8.53 10.09
CA PHE A 57 -7.23 7.96 11.41
C PHE A 57 -6.76 6.50 11.50
N ILE A 58 -6.99 5.69 10.45
CA ILE A 58 -6.51 4.30 10.40
C ILE A 58 -4.98 4.25 10.48
N MET A 59 -4.29 5.05 9.68
CA MET A 59 -2.82 5.07 9.69
C MET A 59 -2.25 5.62 11.00
N ARG A 60 -2.95 6.55 11.64
CA ARG A 60 -2.55 7.05 12.96
C ARG A 60 -2.65 5.97 14.02
N ALA A 61 -3.78 5.26 14.07
CA ALA A 61 -3.98 4.14 15.00
C ALA A 61 -2.98 3.00 14.76
N LEU A 62 -2.73 2.66 13.49
CA LEU A 62 -1.74 1.64 13.13
C LEU A 62 -0.32 2.06 13.54
N GLY A 63 0.04 3.33 13.36
CA GLY A 63 1.33 3.85 13.80
C GLY A 63 1.53 3.76 15.32
N GLU A 64 0.49 4.05 16.10
CA GLU A 64 0.51 3.90 17.56
C GLU A 64 0.62 2.42 17.97
N LEU A 65 -0.08 1.52 17.27
CA LEU A 65 0.03 0.07 17.47
C LEU A 65 1.46 -0.43 17.22
N LEU A 66 2.07 -0.06 16.10
CA LEU A 66 3.44 -0.47 15.75
C LEU A 66 4.49 0.07 16.72
N LEU A 67 4.25 1.23 17.33
CA LEU A 67 5.13 1.81 18.35
C LEU A 67 4.93 1.22 19.74
N SER A 68 3.79 0.56 20.00
CA SER A 68 3.47 -0.02 21.31
C SER A 68 4.35 -1.22 21.67
N ASN A 69 4.74 -2.03 20.69
CA ASN A 69 5.61 -3.19 20.89
C ASN A 69 6.55 -3.37 19.71
N LEU A 70 7.84 -3.05 19.94
CA LEU A 70 8.88 -3.09 18.91
C LEU A 70 9.42 -4.50 18.62
N ASN A 71 9.00 -5.54 19.36
CA ASN A 71 9.35 -6.92 19.03
C ASN A 71 8.59 -7.44 17.81
N HIS A 72 7.43 -6.84 17.52
CA HIS A 72 6.63 -7.16 16.34
C HIS A 72 7.11 -6.34 15.15
N HIS A 73 7.42 -7.02 14.05
CA HIS A 73 7.97 -6.40 12.86
C HIS A 73 6.89 -6.18 11.79
N SER A 74 5.76 -6.87 11.90
CA SER A 74 4.61 -6.76 11.00
C SER A 74 3.30 -6.53 11.76
N PHE A 75 2.33 -5.91 11.10
CA PHE A 75 0.97 -5.81 11.65
C PHE A 75 0.30 -7.19 11.78
N ILE A 76 0.74 -8.19 11.00
CA ILE A 76 0.23 -9.56 11.09
C ILE A 76 0.60 -10.18 12.44
N ASP A 77 1.79 -9.89 12.96
CA ASP A 77 2.23 -10.38 14.27
C ASP A 77 1.31 -9.85 15.39
N PHE A 78 0.86 -8.60 15.28
CA PHE A 78 -0.15 -8.06 16.20
C PHE A 78 -1.52 -8.74 16.06
N VAL A 79 -1.91 -9.13 14.83
CA VAL A 79 -3.15 -9.89 14.62
C VAL A 79 -3.03 -11.29 15.24
N GLU A 80 -1.86 -11.91 15.18
CA GLU A 80 -1.58 -13.19 15.84
C GLU A 80 -1.72 -13.05 17.35
N ASP A 81 -1.07 -12.05 17.94
CA ASP A 81 -1.10 -11.82 19.39
C ASP A 81 -2.51 -11.49 19.93
N TYR A 82 -3.29 -10.67 19.21
CA TYR A 82 -4.60 -10.21 19.71
C TYR A 82 -5.77 -11.09 19.28
N LEU A 83 -5.75 -11.68 18.08
CA LEU A 83 -6.86 -12.44 17.50
C LEU A 83 -6.54 -13.94 17.34
N GLY A 84 -5.29 -14.35 17.54
CA GLY A 84 -4.83 -15.74 17.48
C GLY A 84 -4.38 -16.20 16.09
N ASP A 85 -3.69 -17.34 16.06
CA ASP A 85 -3.00 -17.90 14.88
C ASP A 85 -3.91 -18.09 13.66
N ARG A 86 -5.18 -18.46 13.87
CA ARG A 86 -6.14 -18.67 12.77
C ARG A 86 -6.47 -17.36 12.06
N ALA A 87 -6.64 -16.28 12.83
CA ALA A 87 -6.91 -14.96 12.28
C ALA A 87 -5.68 -14.40 11.57
N ALA A 88 -4.49 -14.62 12.13
CA ALA A 88 -3.23 -14.26 11.50
C ALA A 88 -3.01 -14.98 10.17
N PHE A 89 -3.29 -16.29 10.11
CA PHE A 89 -3.18 -17.07 8.87
C PHE A 89 -4.10 -16.54 7.76
N ILE A 90 -5.37 -16.28 8.09
CA ILE A 90 -6.33 -15.74 7.11
C ILE A 90 -5.92 -14.33 6.67
N THR A 91 -5.49 -13.49 7.61
CA THR A 91 -5.08 -12.12 7.33
C THR A 91 -3.81 -12.09 6.47
N GLY A 92 -2.83 -12.96 6.75
CA GLY A 92 -1.62 -13.09 5.96
C GLY A 92 -1.89 -13.53 4.53
N TRP A 93 -2.76 -14.52 4.34
CA TRP A 93 -3.19 -14.93 3.00
C TRP A 93 -3.95 -13.82 2.25
N THR A 94 -4.88 -13.15 2.92
CA THR A 94 -5.64 -12.03 2.35
C THR A 94 -4.72 -10.89 1.96
N TYR A 95 -3.72 -10.59 2.79
CA TYR A 95 -2.70 -9.58 2.52
C TYR A 95 -1.86 -9.94 1.30
N TRP A 96 -1.41 -11.19 1.19
CA TRP A 96 -0.67 -11.66 0.02
C TRP A 96 -1.50 -11.57 -1.26
N PHE A 97 -2.78 -11.97 -1.23
CA PHE A 97 -3.68 -11.82 -2.37
C PHE A 97 -3.92 -10.35 -2.75
N CYS A 98 -4.01 -9.46 -1.76
CA CYS A 98 -4.13 -8.02 -1.99
C CYS A 98 -2.93 -7.49 -2.78
N TRP A 99 -1.70 -7.88 -2.38
CA TRP A 99 -0.49 -7.51 -3.12
C TRP A 99 -0.44 -8.09 -4.52
N LEU A 100 -0.86 -9.34 -4.71
CA LEU A 100 -0.94 -9.95 -6.03
C LEU A 100 -1.92 -9.19 -6.94
N SER A 101 -3.09 -8.83 -6.42
CA SER A 101 -4.09 -8.04 -7.15
C SER A 101 -3.56 -6.65 -7.50
N LEU A 102 -2.81 -6.02 -6.59
CA LEU A 102 -2.22 -4.70 -6.83
C LEU A 102 -1.14 -4.76 -7.92
N ALA A 103 -0.30 -5.78 -7.90
CA ALA A 103 0.72 -6.00 -8.94
C ALA A 103 0.10 -6.18 -10.33
N MET A 104 -1.02 -6.90 -10.43
CA MET A 104 -1.77 -7.05 -11.70
C MET A 104 -2.38 -5.73 -12.18
N ALA A 105 -2.90 -4.92 -11.25
CA ALA A 105 -3.42 -3.58 -11.56
C ALA A 105 -2.31 -2.66 -12.07
N ASP A 106 -1.13 -2.70 -11.44
CA ASP A 106 0.04 -1.94 -11.88
C ASP A 106 0.52 -2.37 -13.27
N LEU A 107 0.60 -3.67 -13.54
CA LEU A 107 0.99 -4.19 -14.85
C LEU A 107 0.03 -3.74 -15.95
N THR A 108 -1.28 -3.79 -15.68
CA THR A 108 -2.32 -3.33 -16.60
C THR A 108 -2.21 -1.84 -16.89
N ALA A 109 -1.95 -1.03 -15.86
CA ALA A 109 -1.77 0.41 -16.03
C ALA A 109 -0.53 0.72 -16.87
N VAL A 110 0.59 0.03 -16.64
CA VAL A 110 1.82 0.18 -17.43
C VAL A 110 1.57 -0.18 -18.90
N GLY A 111 0.84 -1.28 -19.18
CA GLY A 111 0.46 -1.65 -20.55
C GLY A 111 -0.35 -0.56 -21.26
N LEU A 112 -1.39 -0.03 -20.60
CA LEU A 112 -2.19 1.08 -21.09
C LEU A 112 -1.37 2.35 -21.35
N TYR A 113 -0.47 2.71 -20.43
CA TYR A 113 0.38 3.89 -20.60
C TYR A 113 1.42 3.70 -21.70
N MET A 114 2.02 2.51 -21.85
CA MET A 114 2.93 2.24 -22.96
C MET A 114 2.23 2.34 -24.30
N GLN A 115 0.99 1.86 -24.43
CA GLN A 115 0.23 1.97 -25.67
C GLN A 115 -0.06 3.43 -26.06
N PHE A 116 -0.24 4.33 -25.08
CA PHE A 116 -0.40 5.75 -25.36
C PHE A 116 0.83 6.36 -26.07
N TRP A 117 2.04 5.94 -25.71
CA TRP A 117 3.29 6.43 -26.31
C TRP A 117 3.74 5.61 -27.52
N ILE A 118 3.42 4.31 -27.54
CA ILE A 118 3.85 3.34 -28.55
C ILE A 118 2.61 2.56 -29.01
N PRO A 119 1.85 3.10 -29.97
CA PRO A 119 0.53 2.56 -30.34
C PRO A 119 0.56 1.15 -30.96
N TRP A 120 1.73 0.69 -31.43
CA TRP A 120 1.89 -0.60 -32.09
C TRP A 120 2.19 -1.76 -31.12
N LEU A 121 2.41 -1.48 -29.83
CA LEU A 121 2.58 -2.52 -28.81
C LEU A 121 1.20 -3.09 -28.41
N PRO A 122 1.01 -4.42 -28.40
CA PRO A 122 -0.18 -5.03 -27.83
C PRO A 122 -0.17 -4.88 -26.29
N GLN A 123 -1.37 -4.74 -25.73
CA GLN A 123 -1.62 -4.68 -24.28
C GLN A 123 -1.38 -6.02 -23.58
#